data_AF-A0AAW6H8R3-F1
#
_entry.id   AF-A0AAW6H8R3-F1
#
_cell.length_a   1.000
_cell.length_b   1.000
_cell.length_c   1.000
_cell.angle_alpha   90.00
_cell.angle_beta   90.00
_cell.angle_gamma   90.00
#
_symmetry.space_group_name_H-M   'P 1'
#
loop_
_entity.id
_entity.type
_entity.pdbx_description
1 polymer ?
#
loop_
_entity_poly.entity_id
_entity_poly.type
_entity_poly.pdbx_seq_one_letter_code
_entity_poly.pdbx_strand_id
1 'polypeptide(L)' 'MPGLLGKKIGMTSVFSAEGKNVPCTVIEAGPCVVTQVKTV' A
#
# COMPACT_ATOMS: atom_id res chain seq x y z
N MET A 1 8.43 -5.74 12.48
CA MET A 1 7.15 -5.60 11.75
C MET A 1 7.39 -5.98 10.30
N PRO A 2 6.64 -6.91 9.71
CA PRO A 2 6.78 -7.27 8.30
C PRO A 2 6.26 -6.15 7.38
N GLY A 3 6.91 -5.96 6.24
CA GLY A 3 6.47 -5.04 5.18
C GLY A 3 5.97 -5.80 3.95
N LEU A 4 5.25 -5.10 3.06
CA LEU A 4 4.82 -5.63 1.76
C LEU A 4 5.54 -4.90 0.63
N LEU A 5 5.76 -5.61 -0.46
CA LEU A 5 6.16 -5.02 -1.74
C LEU A 5 4.91 -4.52 -2.46
N GLY A 6 5.01 -3.32 -3.03
CA GLY A 6 3.92 -2.75 -3.81
C GLY A 6 4.41 -1.88 -4.96
N LYS A 7 3.54 -1.68 -5.94
CA LYS A 7 3.76 -0.82 -7.11
C LYS A 7 2.97 0.47 -6.95
N LYS A 8 3.60 1.61 -7.20
CA LYS A 8 2.90 2.90 -7.32
C LYS A 8 2.05 2.89 -8.59
N ILE A 9 0.74 2.93 -8.42
CA ILE A 9 -0.22 2.97 -9.54
C ILE A 9 -0.52 4.41 -9.95
N GLY A 10 -0.61 5.31 -8.98
CA GLY A 10 -0.90 6.71 -9.26
C GLY A 10 -1.34 7.46 -8.01
N MET A 11 -1.98 8.60 -8.24
CA MET A 11 -2.55 9.43 -7.18
C MET A 11 -4.02 9.69 -7.49
N THR A 12 -4.84 9.71 -6.45
CA THR A 12 -6.27 10.05 -6.51
C THR A 12 -6.64 10.77 -5.21
N SER A 13 -7.89 11.21 -5.08
CA SER A 13 -8.37 11.75 -3.81
C SER A 13 -9.69 11.09 -3.41
N VAL A 14 -9.88 10.93 -2.10
CA VAL A 14 -11.09 10.35 -1.51
C VAL A 14 -11.73 11.38 -0.59
N PHE A 15 -13.07 11.45 -0.60
CA PHE A 15 -13.80 12.31 0.32
C PHE A 15 -14.05 11.57 1.64
N SER A 16 -13.73 12.20 2.76
CA SER A 16 -14.08 11.69 4.08
C SER A 16 -15.58 11.85 4.36
N ALA A 17 -16.09 11.18 5.39
CA ALA A 17 -17.49 11.32 5.81
C ALA A 17 -17.87 12.76 6.21
N GLU A 18 -16.88 13.58 6.58
CA GLU A 18 -17.04 15.01 6.91
C GLU A 18 -17.01 15.92 5.66
N GLY A 19 -16.94 15.34 4.45
CA GLY A 19 -16.87 16.07 3.18
C GLY A 19 -15.49 16.64 2.84
N LYS A 20 -14.43 16.28 3.58
CA LYS A 20 -13.07 16.76 3.30
C LYS A 20 -12.42 15.93 2.18
N ASN A 21 -11.79 16.61 1.22
CA ASN A 21 -11.03 15.95 0.15
C ASN A 21 -9.63 15.56 0.65
N VAL A 22 -9.30 14.27 0.64
CA VAL A 22 -8.03 13.72 1.12
C VAL A 22 -7.23 13.17 -0.07
N PRO A 23 -6.08 13.76 -0.43
CA PRO A 23 -5.23 13.23 -1.49
C PRO A 23 -4.48 11.99 -1.03
N CYS A 24 -4.44 10.97 -1.89
CA CYS A 24 -3.86 9.66 -1.59
C CYS A 24 -3.02 9.12 -2.76
N THR A 25 -2.00 8.33 -2.44
CA THR A 25 -1.26 7.53 -3.43
C THR A 25 -1.83 6.12 -3.46
N VAL A 26 -2.16 5.63 -4.65
CA VAL A 26 -2.67 4.26 -4.84
C VAL A 26 -1.48 3.32 -5.00
N ILE A 27 -1.38 2.35 -4.10
CA ILE A 27 -0.36 1.29 -4.13
C ILE A 27 -1.07 -0.06 -4.33
N GLU A 28 -0.69 -0.78 -5.38
CA GLU A 28 -1.05 -2.19 -5.53
C GLU A 28 -0.01 -3.01 -4.77
N ALA A 29 -0.41 -3.68 -3.68
CA ALA A 29 0.48 -4.46 -2.83
C ALA A 29 0.18 -5.96 -2.97
N GLY A 30 1.24 -6.74 -3.16
CA GLY A 30 1.18 -8.21 -3.22
C GLY A 30 0.59 -8.81 -4.51
N PRO A 31 0.53 -10.16 -4.59
CA PRO A 31 0.96 -11.12 -3.56
C PRO A 31 2.49 -11.14 -3.36
N CYS A 32 2.94 -11.11 -2.10
CA CYS A 32 4.36 -11.15 -1.73
C CYS A 32 4.76 -12.56 -1.28
N VAL A 33 5.24 -13.39 -2.21
CA VAL A 33 5.69 -14.76 -1.89
C VAL A 33 7.00 -14.71 -1.11
N VAL A 34 7.04 -15.36 0.05
CA VAL A 34 8.26 -15.49 0.87
C VAL A 34 9.19 -16.51 0.22
N THR A 35 10.36 -16.06 -0.22
CA THR A 35 11.35 -16.92 -0.88
C THR A 35 12.31 -17.59 0.10
N GLN A 36 12.55 -16.98 1.26
CA GLN A 36 13.46 -17.50 2.27
C GLN A 36 13.08 -16.99 3.66
N VAL A 37 13.14 -17.88 4.65
CA VAL A 37 13.16 -17.51 6.06
C VAL A 37 14.58 -17.75 6.57
N LYS A 38 15.26 -16.69 7.00
CA LYS A 38 16.60 -16.80 7.59
C LYS A 38 16.49 -16.89 9.11
N THR A 39 17.09 -17.92 9.69
CA THR A 39 17.36 -18.01 11.14
C THR A 39 18.79 -17.54 11.42
N VAL A 40 19.05 -17.10 12.65
CA VAL A 40 20.41 -16.74 13.13
C VAL A 40 21.36 -17.91 12.97
#